data_AF-A0A3C0VHM1-F1
#
_entry.id   AF-A0A3C0VHM1-F1
#
_cell.length_a   1.000
_cell.length_b   1.000
_cell.length_c   1.000
_cell.angle_alpha   90.00
_cell.angle_beta   90.00
_cell.angle_gamma   90.00
#
_symmetry.space_group_name_H-M   'P 1'
#
loop_
_entity.id
_entity.type
_entity.pdbx_description
1 polymer ?
#
loop_
_entity_poly.entity_id
_entity_poly.type
_entity_poly.pdbx_seq_one_letter_code
_entity_poly.pdbx_strand_id
1 'polypeptide(L)'
;FRRGDPNQDGKTDIADAVAILGHLFAQGHLDCVKTADANDSNAVDIADAIYVLGYLFAQGPAPKAPFETCGIDPTPDVITCESFKSSACD
;
A
#
# COMPACT_ATOMS: atom_id res chain seq x y z
N PHE A 1 4.57 7.68 -3.59
CA PHE A 1 3.64 6.92 -2.73
C PHE A 1 4.46 6.11 -1.73
N ARG A 2 3.87 5.69 -0.62
CA ARG A 2 4.46 4.73 0.34
C ARG A 2 3.69 3.42 0.22
N ARG A 3 4.38 2.33 -0.11
CA ARG A 3 3.80 0.99 -0.23
C ARG A 3 3.37 0.52 1.15
N GLY A 4 2.16 -0.03 1.23
CA GLY A 4 1.54 -0.40 2.50
C GLY A 4 1.00 0.78 3.32
N ASP A 5 0.82 1.96 2.72
CA ASP A 5 0.18 3.15 3.33
C ASP A 5 -1.05 3.62 2.53
N PRO A 6 -2.13 2.80 2.46
CA PRO A 6 -3.35 3.12 1.74
C PRO A 6 -4.25 4.17 2.38
N ASN A 7 -4.08 4.45 3.68
CA ASN A 7 -4.78 5.55 4.33
C ASN A 7 -4.02 6.90 4.23
N GLN A 8 -2.79 6.89 3.70
CA GLN A 8 -1.94 8.06 3.45
C GLN A 8 -1.60 8.88 4.70
N ASP A 9 -1.47 8.22 5.86
CA ASP A 9 -1.19 8.91 7.12
C ASP A 9 0.30 8.95 7.48
N GLY A 10 1.16 8.38 6.63
CA GLY A 10 2.61 8.40 6.82
C GLY A 10 3.12 7.39 7.85
N LYS A 11 2.25 6.54 8.41
CA LYS A 11 2.63 5.45 9.32
C LYS A 11 2.54 4.12 8.58
N THR A 12 2.93 3.06 9.28
CA THR A 12 2.68 1.68 8.85
C THR A 12 2.17 0.97 10.08
N ASP A 13 0.84 0.82 10.17
CA ASP A 13 0.15 0.23 11.30
C ASP A 13 -1.12 -0.54 10.88
N ILE A 14 -1.94 -0.94 11.84
CA ILE A 14 -3.12 -1.76 11.58
C ILE A 14 -4.17 -1.04 10.72
N ALA A 15 -4.20 0.30 10.73
CA ALA A 15 -5.14 1.08 9.94
C ALA A 15 -4.92 0.88 8.43
N ASP A 16 -3.69 0.58 8.00
CA ASP A 16 -3.37 0.26 6.61
C ASP A 16 -4.05 -1.02 6.14
N ALA A 17 -3.92 -2.10 6.93
CA ALA A 17 -4.60 -3.36 6.64
C ALA A 17 -6.13 -3.19 6.61
N VAL A 18 -6.68 -2.36 7.50
CA VAL A 18 -8.11 -2.03 7.53
C VAL A 18 -8.53 -1.26 6.28
N ALA A 19 -7.73 -0.30 5.81
CA ALA A 19 -8.01 0.45 4.59
C ALA A 19 -8.01 -0.45 3.34
N ILE A 20 -7.08 -1.40 3.23
CA ILE A 20 -7.08 -2.42 2.16
C ILE A 20 -8.38 -3.24 2.20
N LEU A 21 -8.72 -3.80 3.34
CA LEU A 21 -9.94 -4.62 3.49
C LEU A 21 -11.22 -3.81 3.24
N GLY A 22 -11.24 -2.54 3.66
CA GLY A 22 -12.31 -1.60 3.39
C GLY A 22 -12.48 -1.34 1.89
N HIS A 23 -11.39 -1.17 1.16
CA HIS A 23 -11.40 -1.05 -0.29
C HIS A 23 -11.98 -2.31 -0.97
N LEU A 24 -11.51 -3.49 -0.56
CA LEU A 24 -11.90 -4.76 -1.17
C LEU A 24 -13.35 -5.16 -0.89
N PHE A 25 -13.86 -4.90 0.31
CA PHE A 25 -15.10 -5.52 0.78
C PHE A 25 -16.16 -4.54 1.28
N ALA A 26 -15.83 -3.25 1.43
CA ALA A 26 -16.74 -2.24 1.97
C ALA A 26 -16.88 -1.00 1.06
N GLN A 27 -16.49 -1.12 -0.22
CA GLN A 27 -16.54 -0.02 -1.20
C GLN A 27 -15.73 1.21 -0.75
N GLY A 28 -14.69 1.00 0.06
CA GLY A 28 -13.79 2.06 0.51
C GLY A 28 -13.01 2.66 -0.66
N HIS A 29 -12.93 3.99 -0.69
CA HIS A 29 -12.11 4.70 -1.66
C HIS A 29 -10.65 4.76 -1.20
N LEU A 30 -9.72 4.55 -2.14
CA LEU A 30 -8.29 4.79 -1.95
C LEU A 30 -7.84 5.82 -2.98
N ASP A 31 -7.24 6.92 -2.51
CA ASP A 31 -6.73 7.99 -3.39
C ASP A 31 -5.59 7.49 -4.29
N CYS A 32 -4.86 6.47 -3.84
CA CYS A 32 -3.92 5.73 -4.66
C CYS A 32 -4.06 4.22 -4.38
N VAL A 33 -4.60 3.47 -5.34
CA VAL A 33 -4.72 2.01 -5.23
C VAL A 33 -3.35 1.32 -5.14
N LYS A 34 -2.29 1.94 -5.69
CA LYS A 34 -0.93 1.38 -5.68
C LYS A 34 -0.31 1.30 -4.28
N THR A 35 -0.73 2.12 -3.32
CA THR A 35 -0.25 1.98 -1.93
C THR A 35 -0.81 0.72 -1.26
N ALA A 36 -1.92 0.17 -1.77
CA ALA A 36 -2.52 -1.07 -1.28
C ALA A 36 -1.92 -2.35 -1.88
N ASP A 37 -1.12 -2.29 -2.95
CA ASP A 37 -0.33 -3.44 -3.44
C ASP A 37 0.93 -3.60 -2.56
N ALA A 38 0.71 -4.11 -1.35
CA ALA A 38 1.71 -4.18 -0.28
C ALA A 38 2.76 -5.25 -0.54
N ASN A 39 2.37 -6.34 -1.20
CA ASN A 39 3.26 -7.44 -1.54
C ASN A 39 3.93 -7.30 -2.92
N ASP A 40 3.63 -6.22 -3.66
CA ASP A 40 4.20 -5.90 -4.96
C ASP A 40 3.92 -7.00 -6.00
N SER A 41 2.67 -7.45 -6.04
CA SER A 41 2.20 -8.54 -6.90
C SER A 41 1.51 -8.08 -8.18
N ASN A 42 1.34 -6.78 -8.39
CA ASN A 42 0.51 -6.21 -9.46
C ASN A 42 -0.99 -6.54 -9.34
N ALA A 43 -1.44 -6.89 -8.14
CA ALA A 43 -2.85 -7.06 -7.80
C ALA A 43 -3.09 -6.41 -6.44
N VAL A 44 -4.29 -5.87 -6.22
CA VAL A 44 -4.77 -5.52 -4.87
C VAL A 44 -5.81 -6.54 -4.48
N ASP A 45 -5.45 -7.40 -3.53
CA ASP A 45 -6.33 -8.44 -2.99
C ASP A 45 -6.06 -8.67 -1.48
N ILE A 46 -6.65 -9.74 -0.93
CA ILE A 46 -6.54 -10.02 0.51
C ILE A 46 -5.10 -10.33 0.95
N ALA A 47 -4.23 -10.80 0.03
CA ALA A 47 -2.84 -11.09 0.33
C ALA A 47 -2.08 -9.83 0.73
N ASP A 48 -2.49 -8.64 0.28
CA ASP A 48 -1.86 -7.38 0.66
C ASP A 48 -2.14 -7.01 2.12
N ALA A 49 -3.39 -7.17 2.57
CA ALA A 49 -3.74 -6.97 3.97
C ALA A 49 -2.99 -7.96 4.88
N ILE A 50 -2.89 -9.22 4.45
CA ILE A 50 -2.12 -10.25 5.15
C ILE A 50 -0.63 -9.89 5.18
N TYR A 51 -0.08 -9.34 4.09
CA TYR A 51 1.32 -8.94 4.00
C TYR A 51 1.65 -7.82 5.01
N VAL A 52 0.80 -6.78 5.10
CA VAL A 52 0.94 -5.71 6.11
C VAL A 52 0.89 -6.28 7.53
N LEU A 53 -0.11 -7.11 7.86
CA LEU A 53 -0.22 -7.72 9.19
C LEU A 53 0.96 -8.65 9.50
N GLY A 54 1.48 -9.35 8.49
CA GLY A 54 2.64 -10.21 8.59
C GLY A 54 3.91 -9.42 8.95
N TYR A 55 4.13 -8.28 8.29
CA TYR A 55 5.19 -7.35 8.64
C TYR A 55 5.05 -6.83 10.09
N LEU A 56 3.84 -6.39 10.48
CA LEU A 56 3.59 -5.78 11.79
C LEU A 56 3.71 -6.75 12.97
N PHE A 57 3.23 -7.99 12.82
CA PHE A 57 3.00 -8.88 13.97
C PHE A 57 3.65 -10.25 13.87
N ALA A 58 4.15 -10.65 12.70
CA ALA A 58 4.67 -12.00 12.46
C ALA A 58 6.14 -12.03 12.01
N GLN A 59 6.87 -10.92 12.17
CA GLN A 59 8.27 -10.79 11.69
C GLN A 59 8.39 -11.08 10.19
N GLY A 60 7.34 -10.77 9.42
CA GLY A 60 7.35 -10.86 7.96
C GLY A 60 8.32 -9.85 7.34
N PRO A 61 8.67 -10.03 6.05
CA PRO A 61 9.51 -9.08 5.33
C PRO A 61 8.84 -7.71 5.25
N ALA A 62 9.65 -6.65 5.28
CA ALA A 62 9.19 -5.31 4.96
C ALA A 62 8.66 -5.24 3.51
N PRO A 63 7.66 -4.39 3.22
CA PRO A 63 7.29 -4.05 1.85
C PRO A 63 8.50 -3.57 1.04
N LYS A 64 8.51 -3.88 -0.25
CA LYS A 64 9.54 -3.39 -1.17
C LYS A 64 9.40 -1.88 -1.35
N ALA A 65 10.50 -1.25 -1.75
CA ALA A 65 10.50 0.17 -2.10
C ALA A 65 9.43 0.48 -3.17
N PRO A 66 8.74 1.63 -3.09
CA PRO A 66 8.92 2.69 -2.10
C PRO A 66 8.25 2.37 -0.76
N PHE A 67 9.01 2.22 0.32
CA PHE A 67 8.56 1.85 1.67
C PHE A 67 9.28 2.73 2.70
N GLU A 68 8.59 3.08 3.80
CA GLU A 68 8.95 4.11 4.81
C GLU A 68 9.09 5.54 4.28
N THR A 69 9.69 5.69 3.11
CA THR A 69 9.84 6.93 2.37
C THR A 69 9.01 6.88 1.10
N CYS A 70 8.48 8.04 0.73
CA CYS A 70 7.81 8.19 -0.53
C CYS A 70 8.79 8.01 -1.70
N GLY A 71 8.34 7.31 -2.74
CA GLY A 71 9.12 7.17 -3.96
C GLY A 71 8.31 6.70 -5.15
N ILE A 72 9.04 6.46 -6.24
CA ILE A 72 8.56 5.84 -7.48
C ILE A 72 8.73 4.33 -7.34
N ASP A 73 7.83 3.58 -7.95
CA ASP A 73 7.96 2.12 -8.06
C ASP A 73 9.17 1.75 -8.92
N PRO A 74 10.16 0.99 -8.40
CA PRO A 74 11.27 0.51 -9.21
C PRO A 74 10.88 -0.67 -10.11
N THR A 75 9.69 -1.26 -9.92
CA THR A 75 9.22 -2.42 -10.67
C THR A 75 8.29 -2.01 -11.82
N PRO A 76 8.28 -2.74 -12.95
CA PRO A 76 7.29 -2.53 -13.98
C PRO A 76 5.92 -3.07 -13.53
N ASP A 77 4.90 -2.24 -13.63
CA ASP A 77 3.61 -2.53 -13.04
C ASP A 77 2.42 -1.94 -13.80
N VAL A 78 1.27 -2.60 -13.63
CA VAL A 78 0.00 -2.24 -14.31
C VAL A 78 -0.95 -1.45 -13.42
N ILE A 79 -0.71 -1.46 -12.11
CA ILE A 79 -1.46 -0.68 -11.14
C ILE A 79 -0.82 0.70 -11.03
N THR A 80 -1.64 1.74 -11.17
CA THR A 80 -1.23 3.13 -11.04
C THR A 80 -2.00 3.81 -9.92
N CYS A 81 -1.47 4.91 -9.39
CA CYS A 81 -2.33 5.87 -8.69
C CYS A 81 -3.11 6.66 -9.74
N GLU A 82 -4.40 6.94 -9.51
CA GLU A 82 -5.19 7.84 -10.38
C GLU A 82 -4.52 9.21 -10.54
N SER A 83 -3.77 9.64 -9.51
CA SER A 83 -2.78 10.71 -9.62
C SER A 83 -1.49 10.37 -8.86
N PHE A 84 -0.48 9.80 -9.53
CA PHE A 84 0.87 9.81 -8.98
C PHE A 84 1.49 11.18 -9.27
N LYS A 85 1.25 12.17 -8.40
CA LYS A 85 2.06 13.38 -8.37
C LYS A 85 3.28 13.11 -7.50
N SER A 86 4.49 13.40 -7.98
CA SER A 86 5.67 13.32 -7.10
C SER A 86 5.54 14.23 -5.88
N SER A 87 4.69 15.27 -5.97
CA SER A 87 4.33 16.19 -4.89
C SER A 87 3.22 15.69 -3.94
N ALA A 88 2.68 14.48 -4.12
CA ALA A 88 1.75 13.87 -3.15
C ALA A 88 2.48 13.36 -1.88
N CYS A 89 3.76 13.70 -1.77
CA CYS A 89 4.67 13.34 -0.69
C CYS A 89 5.42 14.58 -0.16
N ASP A 90 4.94 15.78 -0.53
CA ASP A 90 5.36 17.08 0.02
C ASP A 90 4.37 17.54 1.10
#